data_AF-A0A967SXG8-F1
#
_entry.id   AF-A0A967SXG8-F1
#
_cell.length_a   1.000
_cell.length_b   1.000
_cell.length_c   1.000
_cell.angle_alpha   90.00
_cell.angle_beta   90.00
_cell.angle_gamma   90.00
#
_symmetry.space_group_name_H-M   'P 1'
#
loop_
_entity.id
_entity.type
_entity.pdbx_description
1 polymer ?
#
loop_
_entity_poly.entity_id
_entity_poly.type
_entity_poly.pdbx_seq_one_letter_code
_entity_poly.pdbx_strand_id
1 'polypeptide(L)'
;MPDQGEEGGCKDILDGHLTKTFFPVTLDMIDANLEYVTQPQQRIDYDHYEIEFMLANHPVQTAVYKIHIGDKQIVFCPDNELGALEDQESPFQDRMKEFVQGVDLLIHDGQYNRKSYKEKKGWGHSAWEHVVDFAKATDVQRLFITHHDPDSDDEKLLALDEYLQVEYGELFKEVGLAKEGKEVLV
;
A
#
# COMPACT_ATOMS: atom_id res chain seq x y z
N MET A 1 -4.58 19.06 6.49
CA MET A 1 -4.80 18.92 5.04
C MET A 1 -6.12 19.61 4.69
N PRO A 2 -6.24 20.28 3.54
CA PRO A 2 -7.54 20.78 3.08
C PRO A 2 -8.52 19.61 2.93
N ASP A 3 -9.81 19.88 3.17
CA ASP A 3 -10.89 18.94 2.89
C ASP A 3 -10.85 18.58 1.40
N GLN A 4 -10.76 17.29 1.09
CA GLN A 4 -10.67 16.81 -0.29
C GLN A 4 -12.05 16.58 -0.91
N GLY A 5 -13.15 16.71 -0.16
CA GLY A 5 -14.51 16.46 -0.62
C GLY A 5 -14.74 15.00 -1.08
N GLU A 6 -16.01 14.61 -1.21
CA GLU A 6 -16.41 13.35 -1.87
C GLU A 6 -16.87 13.58 -3.31
N GLU A 7 -16.64 14.79 -3.85
CA GLU A 7 -17.18 15.19 -5.15
C GLU A 7 -16.21 14.87 -6.28
N GLY A 8 -16.53 13.85 -7.07
CA GLY A 8 -15.87 13.56 -8.35
C GLY A 8 -15.75 12.07 -8.64
N GLY A 9 -16.19 11.64 -9.82
CA GLY A 9 -15.98 10.28 -10.29
C GLY A 9 -14.58 10.08 -10.89
N CYS A 10 -14.26 8.84 -11.28
CA CYS A 10 -13.01 8.52 -12.00
C CYS A 10 -12.75 9.46 -13.20
N LYS A 11 -13.81 9.84 -13.93
CA LYS A 11 -13.73 10.80 -15.03
C LYS A 11 -13.27 12.19 -14.58
N ASP A 12 -13.83 12.72 -13.49
CA ASP A 12 -13.53 14.08 -13.03
C ASP A 12 -12.09 14.18 -12.50
N ILE A 13 -11.63 13.14 -11.80
CA ILE A 13 -10.25 13.03 -11.33
C ILE A 13 -9.28 13.03 -12.52
N LEU A 14 -9.53 12.20 -13.53
CA LEU A 14 -8.68 12.12 -14.72
C LEU A 14 -8.71 13.42 -15.54
N ASP A 15 -9.88 14.02 -15.69
CA ASP A 15 -10.05 15.27 -16.44
C ASP A 15 -9.26 16.41 -15.79
N GLY A 16 -9.29 16.51 -14.46
CA GLY A 16 -8.51 17.48 -13.69
C GLY A 16 -7.00 17.39 -13.90
N HIS A 17 -6.46 16.17 -13.96
CA HIS A 17 -5.03 15.93 -14.18
C HIS A 17 -4.61 16.16 -15.63
N LEU A 18 -5.47 15.81 -16.59
CA LEU A 18 -5.22 15.92 -18.03
C LEU A 18 -5.72 17.25 -18.61
N THR A 19 -5.89 18.27 -17.78
CA THR A 19 -6.15 19.63 -18.27
C THR A 19 -4.92 20.23 -18.94
N LYS A 20 -5.15 21.14 -19.90
CA LYS A 20 -4.09 21.89 -20.60
C LYS A 20 -3.16 22.70 -19.69
N THR A 21 -3.57 22.92 -18.44
CA THR A 21 -2.77 23.58 -17.41
C THR A 21 -1.59 22.72 -16.96
N PHE A 22 -1.81 21.41 -16.82
CA PHE A 22 -0.81 20.46 -16.29
C PHE A 22 -0.27 19.49 -17.35
N PHE A 23 -1.05 19.22 -18.41
CA PHE A 23 -0.68 18.25 -19.45
C PHE A 23 -1.16 18.68 -20.84
N PRO A 24 -0.36 18.51 -21.91
CA PRO A 24 -0.72 19.01 -23.25
C PRO A 24 -1.80 18.20 -23.98
N VAL A 25 -2.20 17.04 -23.44
CA VAL A 25 -3.20 16.14 -24.03
C VAL A 25 -4.40 16.04 -23.09
N THR A 26 -5.60 16.37 -23.58
CA THR A 26 -6.85 16.24 -22.83
C THR A 26 -7.49 14.87 -23.04
N LEU A 27 -8.42 14.48 -22.16
CA LEU A 27 -9.15 13.20 -22.31
C LEU A 27 -9.82 13.06 -23.69
N ASP A 28 -10.42 14.14 -24.21
CA ASP A 28 -11.07 14.15 -25.54
C ASP A 28 -10.09 13.96 -26.71
N MET A 29 -8.78 14.07 -26.48
CA MET A 29 -7.74 13.86 -27.50
C MET A 29 -7.24 12.41 -27.56
N ILE A 30 -7.66 11.56 -26.62
CA ILE A 30 -7.28 10.15 -26.58
C ILE A 30 -8.18 9.40 -27.57
N ASP A 31 -7.58 8.79 -28.59
CA ASP A 31 -8.28 7.98 -29.59
C ASP A 31 -8.59 6.57 -29.06
N ALA A 32 -9.43 6.50 -28.02
CA ALA A 32 -9.88 5.26 -27.40
C ALA A 32 -11.30 5.40 -26.82
N ASN A 33 -12.04 4.28 -26.77
CA ASN A 33 -13.29 4.21 -26.03
C ASN A 33 -12.97 4.09 -24.54
N LEU A 34 -13.16 5.16 -23.78
CA LEU A 34 -12.93 5.18 -22.34
C LEU A 34 -14.21 4.84 -21.59
N GLU A 35 -14.15 3.77 -20.80
CA GLU A 35 -15.18 3.41 -19.83
C GLU A 35 -14.67 3.74 -18.43
N TYR A 36 -15.45 4.52 -17.67
CA TYR A 36 -15.09 4.93 -16.31
C TYR A 36 -15.87 4.08 -15.32
N VAL A 37 -15.20 3.11 -14.71
CA VAL A 37 -15.82 2.17 -13.77
C VAL A 37 -15.31 2.45 -12.37
N THR A 38 -16.23 2.81 -11.47
CA THR A 38 -15.93 2.85 -10.03
C THR A 38 -16.02 1.44 -9.48
N GLN A 39 -14.89 0.92 -8.98
CA GLN A 39 -14.85 -0.41 -8.38
C GLN A 39 -15.61 -0.42 -7.04
N PRO A 40 -16.59 -1.32 -6.83
CA PRO A 40 -17.19 -1.53 -5.51
C PRO A 40 -16.23 -2.27 -4.58
N GLN A 41 -16.42 -2.16 -3.26
CA GLN A 41 -15.67 -2.90 -2.22
C GLN A 41 -16.05 -4.39 -2.20
N GLN A 42 -15.76 -5.08 -3.30
CA GLN A 42 -15.97 -6.51 -3.50
C GLN A 42 -14.93 -7.04 -4.48
N ARG A 43 -14.78 -8.36 -4.52
CA ARG A 43 -13.92 -9.04 -5.49
C ARG A 43 -14.52 -8.95 -6.90
N ILE A 44 -13.73 -8.43 -7.84
CA ILE A 44 -14.08 -8.30 -9.25
C ILE A 44 -13.14 -9.16 -10.08
N ASP A 45 -13.71 -9.92 -11.01
CA ASP A 45 -13.03 -10.81 -11.95
C ASP A 45 -12.68 -10.06 -13.25
N TYR A 46 -11.41 -10.15 -13.64
CA TYR A 46 -10.83 -9.60 -14.87
C TYR A 46 -10.21 -10.70 -15.75
N ASP A 47 -10.87 -11.87 -15.81
CA ASP A 47 -10.49 -13.10 -16.54
C ASP A 47 -9.25 -13.82 -15.97
N HIS A 48 -8.10 -13.17 -15.99
CA HIS A 48 -6.82 -13.78 -15.57
C HIS A 48 -6.45 -13.47 -14.12
N TYR A 49 -7.13 -12.51 -13.51
CA TYR A 49 -6.90 -12.09 -12.13
C TYR A 49 -8.18 -11.52 -11.54
N GLU A 50 -8.25 -11.50 -10.22
CA GLU A 50 -9.32 -10.82 -9.49
C GLU A 50 -8.74 -9.75 -8.58
N ILE A 51 -9.45 -8.64 -8.43
CA ILE A 51 -9.06 -7.55 -7.53
C ILE A 51 -10.17 -7.29 -6.53
N GLU A 52 -9.81 -7.17 -5.27
CA GLU A 52 -10.64 -6.58 -4.23
C GLU A 52 -9.86 -5.49 -3.50
N PHE A 53 -10.56 -4.60 -2.81
CA PHE A 53 -9.91 -3.58 -1.98
C PHE A 53 -10.71 -3.36 -0.69
N MET A 54 -10.01 -2.83 0.30
CA MET A 54 -10.61 -2.25 1.51
C MET A 54 -10.11 -0.82 1.70
N LEU A 55 -10.89 0.01 2.39
CA LEU A 55 -10.44 1.34 2.77
C LEU A 55 -9.32 1.24 3.81
N ALA A 56 -8.24 1.99 3.56
CA ALA A 56 -7.10 2.12 4.46
C ALA A 56 -7.41 3.09 5.60
N ASN A 57 -6.56 3.10 6.63
CA ASN A 57 -6.59 4.08 7.70
C ASN A 57 -5.66 5.25 7.35
N HIS A 58 -6.19 6.31 6.75
CA HIS A 58 -5.42 7.46 6.31
C HIS A 58 -6.28 8.74 6.42
N PRO A 59 -5.71 9.95 6.64
CA PRO A 59 -6.47 11.20 6.77
C PRO A 59 -7.42 11.52 5.61
N VAL A 60 -7.12 10.96 4.45
CA VAL A 60 -7.93 10.98 3.23
C VAL A 60 -8.18 9.54 2.83
N GLN A 61 -9.36 9.24 2.27
CA GLN A 61 -9.68 7.88 1.83
C GLN A 61 -8.65 7.38 0.81
N THR A 62 -7.86 6.39 1.24
CA THR A 62 -7.00 5.57 0.40
C THR A 62 -7.47 4.12 0.47
N ALA A 63 -6.92 3.26 -0.38
CA ALA A 63 -7.33 1.87 -0.50
C ALA A 63 -6.14 0.92 -0.40
N VAL A 64 -6.37 -0.22 0.24
CA VAL A 64 -5.48 -1.38 0.22
C VAL A 64 -6.04 -2.37 -0.78
N TYR A 65 -5.24 -2.75 -1.78
CA TYR A 65 -5.66 -3.64 -2.85
C TYR A 65 -5.13 -5.06 -2.61
N LYS A 66 -5.96 -6.06 -2.88
CA LYS A 66 -5.56 -7.47 -2.95
C LYS A 66 -5.85 -8.00 -4.35
N ILE A 67 -4.80 -8.53 -4.96
CA ILE A 67 -4.81 -9.09 -6.30
C ILE A 67 -4.64 -10.60 -6.17
N HIS A 68 -5.55 -11.34 -6.80
CA HIS A 68 -5.54 -12.80 -6.86
C HIS A 68 -5.16 -13.23 -8.28
N ILE A 69 -4.11 -14.04 -8.42
CA ILE A 69 -3.64 -14.55 -9.71
C ILE A 69 -3.36 -16.04 -9.55
N GLY A 70 -4.24 -16.89 -10.10
CA GLY A 70 -4.16 -18.34 -9.91
C GLY A 70 -4.24 -18.72 -8.43
N ASP A 71 -3.21 -19.37 -7.90
CA ASP A 71 -3.08 -19.73 -6.47
C ASP A 71 -2.35 -18.65 -5.65
N LYS A 72 -1.98 -17.51 -6.25
CA LYS A 72 -1.21 -16.45 -5.61
C LYS A 72 -2.07 -15.27 -5.18
N GLN A 73 -1.69 -14.69 -4.04
CA GLN A 73 -2.30 -13.49 -3.48
C GLN A 73 -1.24 -12.43 -3.21
N ILE A 74 -1.46 -11.23 -3.74
CA ILE A 74 -0.58 -10.07 -3.60
C ILE A 74 -1.38 -8.94 -2.96
N VAL A 75 -0.88 -8.36 -1.88
CA VAL A 75 -1.47 -7.16 -1.28
C VAL A 75 -0.56 -5.96 -1.54
N PHE A 76 -1.13 -4.92 -2.12
CA PHE A 76 -0.51 -3.60 -2.24
C PHE A 76 -1.22 -2.63 -1.29
N CYS A 77 -0.49 -2.23 -0.25
CA CYS A 77 -0.93 -1.34 0.81
C CYS A 77 -0.07 -0.06 0.76
N PRO A 78 -0.44 0.93 -0.06
CA PRO A 78 0.19 2.25 -0.07
C PRO A 78 -0.21 3.02 1.21
N ASP A 79 -0.16 4.36 1.20
CA ASP A 79 -0.42 5.27 2.33
C ASP A 79 -1.53 4.75 3.27
N ASN A 80 -1.11 4.21 4.41
CA ASN A 80 -1.94 3.56 5.41
C ASN A 80 -1.27 3.56 6.79
N GLU A 81 -2.07 3.78 7.84
CA GLU A 81 -1.63 3.77 9.24
C GLU A 81 -2.16 2.53 9.98
N LEU A 82 -1.31 1.51 10.12
CA LEU A 82 -1.67 0.24 10.77
C LEU A 82 -1.75 0.34 12.30
N GLY A 83 -0.90 1.16 12.93
CA GLY A 83 -0.73 1.18 14.39
C GLY A 83 0.05 -0.02 14.94
N ALA A 84 0.28 -0.04 16.26
CA ALA A 84 0.99 -1.15 16.92
C ALA A 84 0.04 -2.32 17.17
N LEU A 85 0.52 -3.57 17.13
CA LEU A 85 -0.33 -4.75 17.40
C LEU A 85 -0.87 -4.78 18.84
N GLU A 86 -0.19 -4.11 19.77
CA GLU A 86 -0.60 -3.98 21.17
C GLU A 86 -1.71 -2.96 21.39
N ASP A 87 -2.04 -2.15 20.37
CA ASP A 87 -3.17 -1.23 20.42
C ASP A 87 -4.47 -2.07 20.44
N GLN A 88 -4.95 -2.41 21.64
CA GLN A 88 -6.17 -3.19 21.81
C GLN A 88 -7.38 -2.47 21.21
N GLU A 89 -8.32 -3.24 20.64
CA GLU A 89 -9.57 -2.73 20.06
C GLU A 89 -9.39 -1.87 18.78
N SER A 90 -8.60 -2.35 17.81
CA SER A 90 -8.53 -1.73 16.47
C SER A 90 -9.32 -2.54 15.43
N PRO A 91 -10.60 -2.19 15.13
CA PRO A 91 -11.37 -2.84 14.07
C PRO A 91 -10.69 -2.78 12.70
N PHE A 92 -9.91 -1.73 12.46
CA PHE A 92 -9.13 -1.61 11.23
C PHE A 92 -8.05 -2.70 11.15
N GLN A 93 -7.27 -2.89 12.22
CA GLN A 93 -6.24 -3.95 12.24
C GLN A 93 -6.86 -5.34 12.09
N ASP A 94 -8.01 -5.60 12.69
CA ASP A 94 -8.65 -6.90 12.58
C ASP A 94 -9.10 -7.19 11.14
N ARG A 95 -9.70 -6.21 10.45
CA ARG A 95 -9.98 -6.32 9.01
C ARG A 95 -8.70 -6.49 8.18
N MET A 96 -7.64 -5.75 8.50
CA MET A 96 -6.35 -5.89 7.82
C MET A 96 -5.76 -7.29 8.00
N LYS A 97 -5.83 -7.88 9.20
CA LYS A 97 -5.36 -9.25 9.45
C LYS A 97 -6.12 -10.24 8.58
N GLU A 98 -7.45 -10.15 8.55
CA GLU A 98 -8.28 -11.00 7.69
C GLU A 98 -7.94 -10.83 6.20
N PHE A 99 -7.68 -9.60 5.76
CA PHE A 99 -7.36 -9.28 4.37
C PHE A 99 -5.98 -9.80 3.95
N VAL A 100 -4.99 -9.76 4.85
CA VAL A 100 -3.58 -10.07 4.59
C VAL A 100 -3.19 -11.50 4.98
N GLN A 101 -4.02 -12.23 5.72
CA GLN A 101 -3.69 -13.57 6.19
C GLN A 101 -3.21 -14.50 5.07
N GLY A 102 -1.99 -15.03 5.22
CA GLY A 102 -1.38 -16.06 4.38
C GLY A 102 -0.98 -15.62 2.97
N VAL A 103 -0.92 -14.31 2.69
CA VAL A 103 -0.63 -13.82 1.32
C VAL A 103 0.81 -14.11 0.90
N ASP A 104 1.01 -14.31 -0.40
CA ASP A 104 2.33 -14.65 -0.97
C ASP A 104 3.27 -13.44 -1.05
N LEU A 105 2.70 -12.24 -1.13
CA LEU A 105 3.44 -10.97 -1.17
C LEU A 105 2.62 -9.86 -0.52
N LEU A 106 3.21 -9.17 0.46
CA LEU A 106 2.73 -7.92 1.02
C LEU A 106 3.70 -6.80 0.65
N ILE A 107 3.22 -5.78 -0.07
CA ILE A 107 3.91 -4.51 -0.28
C ILE A 107 3.21 -3.48 0.58
N HIS A 108 3.88 -2.91 1.58
CA HIS A 108 3.24 -2.08 2.59
C HIS A 108 4.01 -0.79 2.87
N ASP A 109 3.30 0.32 3.03
CA ASP A 109 3.82 1.58 3.57
C ASP A 109 4.56 1.34 4.91
N GLY A 110 5.78 1.84 5.04
CA GLY A 110 6.51 1.79 6.31
C GLY A 110 7.34 3.04 6.49
N GLN A 111 6.75 4.20 6.18
CA GLN A 111 7.46 5.47 6.05
C GLN A 111 8.28 5.82 7.28
N TYR A 112 7.79 5.48 8.48
CA TYR A 112 8.41 5.88 9.73
C TYR A 112 9.07 4.72 10.44
N ASN A 113 9.93 5.05 11.40
CA ASN A 113 10.31 4.12 12.46
C ASN A 113 9.44 4.38 13.70
N ARG A 114 9.43 3.48 14.68
CA ARG A 114 8.64 3.62 15.92
C ARG A 114 8.90 4.93 16.66
N LYS A 115 10.11 5.51 16.55
CA LYS A 115 10.44 6.77 17.23
C LYS A 115 9.76 7.95 16.52
N SER A 116 9.92 8.09 15.22
CA SER A 116 9.30 9.18 14.45
C SER A 116 7.78 9.04 14.35
N TYR A 117 7.27 7.81 14.28
CA TYR A 117 5.83 7.52 14.27
C TYR A 117 5.10 8.10 15.49
N LYS A 118 5.71 8.12 16.68
CA LYS A 118 5.07 8.69 17.89
C LYS A 118 4.66 10.16 17.72
N GLU A 119 5.43 10.91 16.95
CA GLU A 119 5.17 12.34 16.68
C GLU A 119 4.30 12.55 15.43
N LYS A 120 4.18 11.52 14.58
CA LYS A 120 3.46 11.53 13.30
C LYS A 120 2.21 10.64 13.30
N LYS A 121 1.75 10.18 14.46
CA LYS A 121 0.50 9.40 14.58
C LYS A 121 -0.67 10.24 14.07
N GLY A 122 -1.54 9.63 13.27
CA GLY A 122 -2.66 10.28 12.57
C GLY A 122 -2.27 10.93 11.23
N TRP A 123 -1.03 10.77 10.76
CA TRP A 123 -0.60 11.29 9.46
C TRP A 123 -0.87 10.30 8.33
N GLY A 124 -1.31 9.07 8.64
CA GLY A 124 -1.65 8.08 7.63
C GLY A 124 -0.50 7.17 7.20
N HIS A 125 0.62 7.14 7.92
CA HIS A 125 1.74 6.26 7.59
C HIS A 125 2.16 5.41 8.77
N SER A 126 2.66 4.22 8.45
CA SER A 126 3.00 3.18 9.42
C SER A 126 4.47 3.24 9.83
N ALA A 127 4.74 2.74 11.03
CA ALA A 127 6.10 2.40 11.42
C ALA A 127 6.47 1.04 10.79
N TRP A 128 7.59 0.95 10.09
CA TRP A 128 8.01 -0.30 9.46
C TRP A 128 8.14 -1.45 10.45
N GLU A 129 8.50 -1.19 11.72
CA GLU A 129 8.57 -2.22 12.75
C GLU A 129 7.19 -2.84 13.01
N HIS A 130 6.13 -2.03 13.05
CA HIS A 130 4.76 -2.55 13.21
C HIS A 130 4.34 -3.39 12.00
N VAL A 131 4.78 -3.00 10.80
CA VAL A 131 4.52 -3.75 9.57
C VAL A 131 5.19 -5.11 9.60
N VAL A 132 6.45 -5.19 10.06
CA VAL A 132 7.17 -6.47 10.21
C VAL A 132 6.46 -7.37 11.23
N ASP A 133 6.08 -6.84 12.40
CA ASP A 133 5.36 -7.59 13.42
C ASP A 133 4.01 -8.11 12.89
N PHE A 134 3.29 -7.28 12.14
CA PHE A 134 2.01 -7.63 11.53
C PHE A 134 2.15 -8.68 10.44
N ALA A 135 3.13 -8.54 9.54
CA ALA A 135 3.39 -9.49 8.47
C ALA A 135 3.73 -10.88 9.03
N LYS A 136 4.53 -10.91 10.10
CA LYS A 136 4.81 -12.14 10.85
C LYS A 136 3.55 -12.73 11.46
N ALA A 137 2.71 -11.92 12.09
CA ALA A 137 1.49 -12.38 12.74
C ALA A 137 0.40 -12.87 11.77
N THR A 138 0.52 -12.53 10.49
CA THR A 138 -0.45 -12.87 9.43
C THR A 138 0.09 -13.89 8.42
N ASP A 139 1.20 -14.58 8.74
CA ASP A 139 1.81 -15.61 7.89
C ASP A 139 2.10 -15.13 6.45
N VAL A 140 2.50 -13.86 6.29
CA VAL A 140 2.95 -13.31 5.01
C VAL A 140 4.20 -14.04 4.55
N GLN A 141 4.24 -14.46 3.30
CA GLN A 141 5.42 -15.18 2.77
C GLN A 141 6.55 -14.24 2.37
N ARG A 142 6.25 -13.11 1.74
CA ARG A 142 7.24 -12.10 1.32
C ARG A 142 6.78 -10.71 1.72
N LEU A 143 7.68 -9.92 2.29
CA LEU A 143 7.39 -8.57 2.77
C LEU A 143 8.28 -7.54 2.07
N PHE A 144 7.66 -6.55 1.43
CA PHE A 144 8.33 -5.38 0.91
C PHE A 144 7.80 -4.10 1.52
N ILE A 145 8.67 -3.34 2.16
CA ILE A 145 8.33 -2.03 2.71
C ILE A 145 8.55 -0.96 1.64
N THR A 146 7.58 -0.09 1.45
CA THR A 146 7.62 1.03 0.50
C THR A 146 7.24 2.34 1.17
N HIS A 147 7.12 3.41 0.38
CA HIS A 147 6.76 4.76 0.85
C HIS A 147 7.77 5.28 1.87
N HIS A 148 9.06 5.26 1.51
CA HIS A 148 10.13 5.70 2.40
C HIS A 148 10.00 7.19 2.75
N ASP A 149 10.40 7.59 3.96
CA ASP A 149 10.39 9.00 4.36
C ASP A 149 11.24 9.83 3.37
N PRO A 150 10.69 10.87 2.72
CA PRO A 150 11.43 11.73 1.79
C PRO A 150 12.67 12.39 2.37
N ASP A 151 12.76 12.51 3.71
CA ASP A 151 13.94 13.02 4.41
C ASP A 151 15.03 11.94 4.63
N SER A 152 14.80 10.70 4.20
CA SER A 152 15.79 9.62 4.21
C SER A 152 16.70 9.69 2.99
N ASP A 153 17.98 9.52 3.22
CA ASP A 153 18.99 9.38 2.17
C ASP A 153 19.24 7.91 1.84
N ASP A 154 19.92 7.67 0.72
CA ASP A 154 20.23 6.33 0.23
C ASP A 154 21.01 5.50 1.26
N GLU A 155 21.94 6.11 2.00
CA GLU A 155 22.73 5.41 3.02
C GLU A 155 21.85 4.83 4.14
N LYS A 156 20.89 5.63 4.65
CA LYS A 156 19.92 5.16 5.64
C LYS A 156 19.04 4.04 5.10
N LEU A 157 18.54 4.18 3.87
CA LEU A 157 17.65 3.19 3.27
C LEU A 157 18.37 1.87 2.98
N LEU A 158 19.62 1.93 2.49
CA LEU A 158 20.45 0.75 2.28
C LEU A 158 20.76 0.04 3.60
N ALA A 159 21.11 0.80 4.64
CA ALA A 159 21.35 0.23 5.97
C ALA A 159 20.09 -0.42 6.56
N LEU A 160 18.92 0.16 6.33
CA LEU A 160 17.64 -0.42 6.75
C LEU A 160 17.30 -1.68 5.94
N ASP A 161 17.51 -1.68 4.61
CA ASP A 161 17.28 -2.84 3.74
C ASP A 161 18.17 -4.02 4.16
N GLU A 162 19.45 -3.76 4.44
CA GLU A 162 20.39 -4.76 4.96
C GLU A 162 19.96 -5.27 6.34
N TYR A 163 19.58 -4.36 7.25
CA TYR A 163 19.09 -4.73 8.57
C TYR A 163 17.85 -5.64 8.50
N LEU A 164 16.89 -5.32 7.62
CA LEU A 164 15.68 -6.13 7.44
C LEU A 164 16.02 -7.55 6.99
N GLN A 165 16.94 -7.69 6.04
CA GLN A 165 17.37 -8.99 5.52
C GLN A 165 18.13 -9.80 6.57
N VAL A 166 19.01 -9.17 7.35
CA VAL A 166 19.81 -9.85 8.38
C VAL A 166 18.94 -10.30 9.56
N GLU A 167 18.08 -9.43 10.07
CA GLU A 167 17.30 -9.71 11.29
C GLU A 167 16.03 -10.52 11.03
N TYR A 168 15.40 -10.33 9.86
CA TYR A 168 14.10 -10.94 9.56
C TYR A 168 14.11 -11.88 8.35
N GLY A 169 15.25 -12.09 7.70
CA GLY A 169 15.37 -12.97 6.52
C GLY A 169 14.95 -14.42 6.76
N GLU A 170 15.07 -14.92 8.00
CA GLU A 170 14.63 -16.28 8.36
C GLU A 170 13.11 -16.36 8.64
N LEU A 171 12.41 -15.23 8.77
CA LEU A 171 10.96 -15.19 9.03
C LEU A 171 10.13 -15.20 7.74
N PHE A 172 10.71 -14.77 6.63
CA PHE A 172 10.03 -14.61 5.35
C PHE A 172 10.79 -15.38 4.26
N LYS A 173 10.12 -15.75 3.17
CA LYS A 173 10.81 -16.22 1.96
C LYS A 173 11.69 -15.11 1.36
N GLU A 174 11.24 -13.87 1.49
CA GLU A 174 11.97 -12.68 1.07
C GLU A 174 11.47 -11.46 1.87
N VAL A 175 12.39 -10.61 2.33
CA VAL A 175 12.05 -9.36 3.03
C VAL A 175 13.00 -8.25 2.60
N GLY A 176 12.50 -7.02 2.54
CA GLY A 176 13.36 -5.84 2.37
C GLY A 176 12.58 -4.59 1.99
N LEU A 177 13.30 -3.59 1.50
CA LEU A 177 12.72 -2.38 0.93
C LEU A 177 12.38 -2.59 -0.55
N ALA A 178 11.24 -2.05 -0.97
CA ALA A 178 10.94 -1.82 -2.38
C ALA A 178 11.87 -0.71 -2.91
N LYS A 179 12.40 -0.91 -4.11
CA LYS A 179 13.27 0.04 -4.80
C LYS A 179 13.02 0.01 -6.30
N GLU A 180 13.33 1.11 -6.97
CA GLU A 180 13.17 1.22 -8.42
C GLU A 180 13.91 0.07 -9.14
N GLY A 181 13.26 -0.53 -10.13
CA GLY A 181 13.81 -1.64 -10.91
C GLY A 181 13.87 -2.98 -10.18
N LYS A 182 13.37 -3.10 -8.94
CA LYS A 182 13.30 -4.40 -8.25
C LYS A 182 12.21 -5.27 -8.85
N GLU A 183 12.58 -6.51 -9.16
CA GLU A 183 11.67 -7.58 -9.59
C GLU A 183 11.54 -8.62 -8.47
N VAL A 184 10.32 -9.08 -8.23
CA VAL A 184 10.01 -10.09 -7.20
C VAL A 184 9.23 -11.22 -7.86
N LEU A 185 9.70 -12.45 -7.71
CA LEU A 185 9.03 -13.65 -8.22
C LEU A 185 8.17 -14.28 -7.12
N VAL A 186 6.85 -14.25 -7.32
CA VAL A 186 5.84 -14.69 -6.35
C VAL A 186 5.43 -16.13 -6.59
#